data_AF-A0A6I9USZ2-F1
#
_entry.id   AF-A0A6I9USZ2-F1
#
_cell.length_a   1.000
_cell.length_b   1.000
_cell.length_c   1.000
_cell.angle_alpha   90.00
_cell.angle_beta   90.00
_cell.angle_gamma   90.00
#
_symmetry.space_group_name_H-M   'P 1'
#
loop_
_entity.id
_entity.type
_entity.pdbx_description
1 polymer ?
#
loop_
_entity_poly.entity_id
_entity_poly.type
_entity_poly.pdbx_seq_one_letter_code
_entity_poly.pdbx_strand_id
1 'polypeptide(L)'
;MNLYHSMASSPNKNLSSTGGLTVPENALITTLCNSLQALGRGFDVTSDIRLLYCKGAPGSRLVHIDEEQTRNLEISESCVIPDVSVDIECSRGQSSNEKTPVWSFHEMAKYFNEKSSVPGHIPLGSFNSMFNFSGSWQLDAAATKSLAMVGYVIPLFSVKLAKHNLVLRDEIKRAVPYSWDPASLASFIENYGTHIVTSATIGGRDIVYIRQHQSSPLSVSDIENYVKDIGEQRFSDSKGNTSAGALKYKDKDVTVIFRRRGGDDLEQSYARWARTVEGAPDVINMTFTPIVSLLEGVPGIKHLTRAIELYLEYKPPIEDLQYFLDFQISRVWAPEQNNLQRKEPVCPSLQFSLMGAKLYISPDQVYYFGNAIFGLFDV
;
A
#
# COMPACT_ATOMS: atom_id res chain seq x y z
N MET A 1 -2.77 -55.63 -20.19
CA MET A 1 -2.22 -56.89 -20.72
C MET A 1 -0.86 -56.54 -21.33
N ASN A 2 0.21 -57.08 -20.76
CA ASN A 2 1.61 -56.74 -21.00
C ASN A 2 2.04 -56.84 -22.47
N LEU A 3 2.97 -55.98 -22.91
CA LEU A 3 4.15 -56.42 -23.69
C LEU A 3 5.30 -55.38 -23.71
N TYR A 4 6.39 -55.75 -23.03
CA TYR A 4 7.83 -55.71 -23.42
C TYR A 4 8.70 -54.43 -23.56
N HIS A 5 9.80 -54.49 -22.76
CA HIS A 5 11.22 -54.11 -22.98
C HIS A 5 11.58 -52.61 -22.98
N SER A 6 12.68 -52.15 -22.34
CA SER A 6 13.98 -52.79 -22.07
C SER A 6 14.66 -52.18 -20.84
N MET A 7 15.31 -53.01 -20.02
CA MET A 7 16.28 -52.62 -18.99
C MET A 7 17.71 -52.71 -19.58
N ALA A 8 18.51 -51.68 -19.34
CA ALA A 8 19.96 -51.82 -19.20
C ALA A 8 20.46 -50.73 -18.25
N SER A 9 20.78 -51.09 -17.01
CA SER A 9 21.48 -50.20 -16.08
C SER A 9 22.52 -50.97 -15.27
N SER A 10 23.78 -50.54 -15.39
CA SER A 10 24.82 -50.42 -14.33
C SER A 10 26.15 -50.06 -15.00
N PRO A 11 27.12 -49.39 -14.34
CA PRO A 11 27.27 -49.27 -12.89
C PRO A 11 27.61 -47.85 -12.35
N ASN A 12 27.48 -47.77 -11.02
CA ASN A 12 27.97 -46.74 -10.10
C ASN A 12 29.22 -45.95 -10.55
N LYS A 13 29.13 -44.62 -10.44
CA LYS A 13 30.25 -43.77 -10.06
C LYS A 13 29.87 -42.91 -8.86
N ASN A 14 30.57 -43.16 -7.76
CA ASN A 14 30.62 -42.31 -6.58
C ASN A 14 30.96 -40.88 -7.00
N LEU A 15 30.14 -39.90 -6.59
CA LEU A 15 30.55 -38.50 -6.58
C LEU A 15 30.55 -38.01 -5.14
N SER A 16 31.75 -37.65 -4.73
CA SER A 16 32.14 -37.05 -3.46
C SER A 16 31.38 -35.77 -3.18
N SER A 17 31.03 -35.62 -1.90
CA SER A 17 30.49 -34.43 -1.25
C SER A 17 31.42 -33.22 -1.34
N THR A 18 30.93 -32.15 -1.95
CA THR A 18 31.30 -30.76 -1.64
C THR A 18 30.03 -29.91 -1.73
N GLY A 19 29.29 -29.85 -0.62
CA GLY A 19 28.15 -28.94 -0.46
C GLY A 19 28.65 -27.52 -0.23
N GLY A 20 28.89 -26.78 -1.31
CA GLY A 20 28.88 -25.33 -1.31
C GLY A 20 27.48 -24.85 -1.66
N LEU A 21 26.78 -24.20 -0.74
CA LEU A 21 25.54 -23.49 -1.07
C LEU A 21 25.91 -22.25 -1.90
N THR A 22 25.82 -22.37 -3.23
CA THR A 22 25.83 -21.24 -4.16
C THR A 22 24.48 -21.14 -4.85
N VAL A 23 23.59 -20.30 -4.30
CA VAL A 23 22.31 -19.86 -4.89
C VAL A 23 22.08 -18.40 -4.43
N PRO A 24 21.81 -17.42 -5.32
CA PRO A 24 22.88 -16.74 -6.08
C PRO A 24 22.71 -15.19 -6.17
N GLU A 25 23.71 -14.49 -6.72
CA GLU A 25 23.63 -13.09 -7.19
C GLU A 25 22.35 -12.74 -8.00
N ASN A 26 21.65 -13.76 -8.50
CA ASN A 26 20.41 -13.65 -9.26
C ASN A 26 19.25 -12.97 -8.51
N ALA A 27 19.08 -13.18 -7.20
CA ALA A 27 17.94 -12.63 -6.47
C ALA A 27 18.03 -11.10 -6.28
N LEU A 28 19.23 -10.61 -5.95
CA LEU A 28 19.53 -9.18 -5.86
C LEU A 28 19.28 -8.50 -7.21
N ILE A 29 19.83 -9.06 -8.28
CA ILE A 29 19.68 -8.51 -9.63
C ILE A 29 18.25 -8.57 -10.11
N THR A 30 17.55 -9.68 -9.89
CA THR A 30 16.13 -9.80 -10.23
C THR A 30 15.30 -8.71 -9.53
N THR A 31 15.51 -8.52 -8.23
CA THR A 31 14.78 -7.50 -7.45
C THR A 31 15.11 -6.08 -7.91
N LEU A 32 16.37 -5.82 -8.24
CA LEU A 32 16.81 -4.54 -8.77
C LEU A 32 16.25 -4.25 -10.17
N CYS A 33 16.27 -5.23 -11.07
CA CYS A 33 15.64 -5.15 -12.39
C CYS A 33 14.14 -4.89 -12.27
N ASN A 34 13.43 -5.62 -11.40
CA ASN A 34 12.01 -5.40 -11.16
C ASN A 34 11.74 -3.98 -10.61
N SER A 35 12.63 -3.47 -9.76
CA SER A 35 12.53 -2.10 -9.23
C SER A 35 12.79 -1.03 -10.30
N LEU A 36 13.74 -1.25 -11.21
CA LEU A 36 13.97 -0.39 -12.37
C LEU A 36 12.76 -0.36 -13.32
N GLN A 37 12.11 -1.51 -13.51
CA GLN A 37 10.89 -1.63 -14.31
C GLN A 37 9.65 -1.02 -13.62
N ALA A 38 9.70 -0.80 -12.31
CA ALA A 38 8.64 -0.13 -11.56
C ALA A 38 8.66 1.40 -11.72
N LEU A 39 9.83 1.99 -11.94
CA LEU A 39 9.97 3.44 -12.07
C LEU A 39 9.13 3.98 -13.22
N GLY A 40 8.36 5.03 -12.94
CA GLY A 40 7.47 5.67 -13.89
C GLY A 40 6.13 4.97 -14.10
N ARG A 41 5.87 3.84 -13.43
CA ARG A 41 4.55 3.17 -13.44
C ARG A 41 3.58 3.82 -12.49
N GLY A 42 2.30 3.64 -12.78
CA GLY A 42 1.21 4.03 -11.89
C GLY A 42 1.20 3.22 -10.61
N PHE A 43 0.69 3.80 -9.53
CA PHE A 43 0.61 3.18 -8.23
C PHE A 43 -0.60 3.69 -7.46
N ASP A 44 -1.27 2.79 -6.75
CA ASP A 44 -2.30 3.16 -5.81
C ASP A 44 -1.71 3.22 -4.39
N VAL A 45 -1.49 4.43 -3.88
CA VAL A 45 -0.85 4.64 -2.58
C VAL A 45 -1.72 4.22 -1.38
N THR A 46 -2.96 3.77 -1.61
CA THR A 46 -3.78 3.07 -0.60
C THR A 46 -3.32 1.62 -0.38
N SER A 47 -2.46 1.08 -1.26
CA SER A 47 -1.83 -0.23 -1.15
C SER A 47 -0.48 -0.19 -0.43
N ASP A 48 -0.01 -1.35 0.03
CA ASP A 48 1.37 -1.53 0.54
C ASP A 48 2.39 -1.40 -0.60
N ILE A 49 3.65 -1.07 -0.31
CA ILE A 49 4.72 -0.74 -1.28
C ILE A 49 5.27 -1.94 -2.07
N ARG A 50 4.53 -3.06 -2.18
CA ARG A 50 5.00 -4.23 -2.92
C ARG A 50 4.93 -3.96 -4.41
N LEU A 51 5.94 -4.41 -5.16
CA LEU A 51 6.01 -4.25 -6.62
C LEU A 51 4.79 -4.82 -7.36
N LEU A 52 4.12 -5.82 -6.78
CA LEU A 52 2.90 -6.42 -7.34
C LEU A 52 1.74 -5.42 -7.46
N TYR A 53 1.75 -4.32 -6.71
CA TYR A 53 0.72 -3.29 -6.75
C TYR A 53 1.01 -2.16 -7.75
N CYS A 54 2.16 -2.18 -8.41
CA CYS A 54 2.42 -1.28 -9.53
C CYS A 54 1.42 -1.59 -10.66
N LYS A 55 0.88 -0.54 -11.28
CA LYS A 55 -0.14 -0.62 -12.32
C LYS A 55 0.46 -1.00 -13.68
N GLY A 56 -0.36 -1.66 -14.49
CA GLY A 56 0.02 -2.20 -15.81
C GLY A 56 1.07 -3.31 -15.75
N ALA A 57 1.62 -3.72 -16.88
CA ALA A 57 2.69 -4.73 -16.96
C ALA A 57 4.06 -4.13 -16.56
N PRO A 58 5.07 -4.96 -16.21
CA PRO A 58 6.44 -4.46 -16.06
C PRO A 58 6.87 -3.66 -17.30
N GLY A 59 7.41 -2.45 -17.09
CA GLY A 59 7.79 -1.54 -18.18
C GLY A 59 6.66 -0.66 -18.75
N SER A 60 5.39 -0.84 -18.36
CA SER A 60 4.29 0.02 -18.83
C SER A 60 4.26 1.38 -18.11
N ARG A 61 5.24 2.22 -18.42
CA ARG A 61 5.47 3.51 -17.77
C ARG A 61 4.42 4.54 -18.21
N LEU A 62 3.90 5.31 -17.27
CA LEU A 62 2.99 6.43 -17.54
C LEU A 62 3.74 7.68 -18.00
N VAL A 63 5.04 7.76 -17.69
CA VAL A 63 5.92 8.88 -18.04
C VAL A 63 6.93 8.47 -19.11
N HIS A 64 7.43 9.46 -19.84
CA HIS A 64 8.55 9.28 -20.75
C HIS A 64 9.86 9.14 -19.96
N ILE A 65 10.63 8.12 -20.32
CA ILE A 65 12.00 7.86 -19.86
C ILE A 65 12.81 7.62 -21.14
N ASP A 66 14.00 8.21 -21.23
CA ASP A 66 14.87 8.00 -22.38
C ASP A 66 15.34 6.54 -22.43
N GLU A 67 14.93 5.80 -23.46
CA GLU A 67 15.32 4.41 -23.69
C GLU A 67 16.39 4.27 -24.78
N GLU A 68 16.76 5.37 -25.45
CA GLU A 68 17.82 5.39 -26.45
C GLU A 68 19.19 5.58 -25.79
N GLN A 69 19.26 6.47 -24.80
CA GLN A 69 20.49 6.72 -24.04
C GLN A 69 20.54 5.81 -22.81
N THR A 70 21.28 4.71 -22.95
CA THR A 70 21.47 3.73 -21.87
C THR A 70 22.92 3.62 -21.42
N ARG A 71 23.10 3.10 -20.21
CA ARG A 71 24.40 2.78 -19.62
C ARG A 71 24.32 1.48 -18.84
N ASN A 72 25.49 0.89 -18.66
CA ASN A 72 25.67 -0.22 -17.73
C ASN A 72 25.66 0.31 -16.29
N LEU A 73 24.85 -0.31 -15.44
CA LEU A 73 24.81 -0.03 -14.01
C LEU A 73 25.64 -1.08 -13.26
N GLU A 74 26.79 -0.67 -12.74
CA GLU A 74 27.67 -1.51 -11.95
C GLU A 74 27.13 -1.68 -10.52
N ILE A 75 26.91 -2.93 -10.11
CA ILE A 75 26.38 -3.30 -8.78
C ILE A 75 27.51 -3.81 -7.89
N SER A 76 28.38 -4.65 -8.44
CA SER A 76 29.61 -5.18 -7.83
C SER A 76 30.65 -5.46 -8.92
N GLU A 77 31.88 -5.84 -8.54
CA GLU A 77 32.95 -6.19 -9.49
C GLU A 77 32.55 -7.29 -10.49
N SER A 78 31.65 -8.19 -10.09
CA SER A 78 31.16 -9.32 -10.89
C SER A 78 29.79 -9.06 -11.55
N CYS A 79 29.11 -7.95 -11.22
CA CYS A 79 27.68 -7.83 -11.47
C CYS A 79 27.28 -6.47 -12.04
N VAL A 80 26.69 -6.52 -13.24
CA VAL A 80 26.29 -5.35 -14.04
C VAL A 80 24.87 -5.55 -14.56
N ILE A 81 24.05 -4.51 -14.49
CA ILE A 81 22.75 -4.46 -15.15
C ILE A 81 22.92 -3.62 -16.43
N PRO A 82 22.78 -4.22 -17.63
CA PRO A 82 22.90 -3.49 -18.88
C PRO A 82 21.66 -2.64 -19.17
N ASP A 83 21.79 -1.76 -20.16
CA ASP A 83 20.68 -1.03 -20.79
C ASP A 83 19.80 -0.21 -19.83
N VAL A 84 20.39 0.33 -18.77
CA VAL A 84 19.69 1.22 -17.83
C VAL A 84 19.71 2.64 -18.38
N SER A 85 18.53 3.25 -18.49
CA SER A 85 18.39 4.65 -18.89
C SER A 85 19.30 5.59 -18.08
N VAL A 86 19.93 6.55 -18.75
CA VAL A 86 20.71 7.62 -18.09
C VAL A 86 19.85 8.49 -17.17
N ASP A 87 18.53 8.51 -17.36
CA ASP A 87 17.57 9.21 -16.50
C ASP A 87 17.31 8.51 -15.16
N ILE A 88 17.95 7.36 -14.92
CA ILE A 88 17.81 6.61 -13.68
C ILE A 88 19.12 6.67 -12.90
N GLU A 89 19.02 7.24 -11.70
CA GLU A 89 20.07 7.21 -10.69
C GLU A 89 19.95 5.93 -9.86
N CYS A 90 21.11 5.37 -9.50
CA CYS A 90 21.20 4.26 -8.55
C CYS A 90 22.27 4.60 -7.52
N SER A 91 21.93 4.45 -6.25
CA SER A 91 22.84 4.70 -5.13
C SER A 91 22.81 3.54 -4.16
N ARG A 92 23.95 3.21 -3.55
CA ARG A 92 23.98 2.28 -2.42
C ARG A 92 23.36 2.91 -1.18
N GLY A 93 22.65 2.10 -0.41
CA GLY A 93 22.09 2.51 0.87
C GLY A 93 23.09 2.39 2.02
N GLN A 94 22.78 3.05 3.13
CA GLN A 94 23.48 2.88 4.39
C GLN A 94 22.52 2.29 5.43
N SER A 95 22.95 1.20 6.08
CA SER A 95 22.20 0.60 7.17
C SER A 95 21.98 1.60 8.30
N SER A 96 20.77 1.61 8.85
CA SER A 96 20.40 2.51 9.92
C SER A 96 19.43 1.85 10.89
N ASN A 97 19.41 2.38 12.11
CA ASN A 97 18.45 2.00 13.12
C ASN A 97 17.32 3.01 13.05
N GLU A 98 16.09 2.53 12.99
CA GLU A 98 14.90 3.37 13.05
C GLU A 98 14.28 3.25 14.43
N LYS A 99 14.16 4.37 15.12
CA LYS A 99 13.40 4.47 16.37
C LYS A 99 12.65 5.78 16.36
N THR A 100 11.34 5.73 16.56
CA THR A 100 10.52 6.94 16.70
C THR A 100 10.26 7.24 18.18
N PRO A 101 9.98 8.50 18.52
CA PRO A 101 9.21 8.84 19.71
C PRO A 101 7.84 8.16 19.70
N VAL A 102 7.13 8.29 20.81
CA VAL A 102 5.72 7.93 20.92
C VAL A 102 4.90 9.06 20.30
N TRP A 103 4.29 8.78 19.16
CA TRP A 103 3.56 9.76 18.36
C TRP A 103 2.07 9.46 18.32
N SER A 104 1.27 10.50 18.07
CA SER A 104 -0.14 10.32 17.70
C SER A 104 -0.26 9.61 16.35
N PHE A 105 -1.48 9.13 16.04
CA PHE A 105 -1.79 8.52 14.74
C PHE A 105 -1.39 9.43 13.56
N HIS A 106 -1.74 10.72 13.62
CA HIS A 106 -1.50 11.68 12.55
C HIS A 106 -0.02 12.03 12.37
N GLU A 107 0.73 12.14 13.45
CA GLU A 107 2.19 12.38 13.39
C GLU A 107 2.92 11.20 12.74
N MET A 108 2.56 9.97 13.13
CA MET A 108 3.14 8.77 12.52
C MET A 108 2.70 8.60 11.05
N ALA A 109 1.44 8.86 10.71
CA ALA A 109 0.97 8.85 9.33
C ALA A 109 1.76 9.87 8.48
N LYS A 110 1.92 11.10 8.98
CA LYS A 110 2.72 12.14 8.32
C LYS A 110 4.17 11.69 8.11
N TYR A 111 4.79 11.04 9.09
CA TYR A 111 6.15 10.50 8.96
C TYR A 111 6.27 9.46 7.82
N PHE A 112 5.29 8.56 7.69
CA PHE A 112 5.24 7.60 6.59
C PHE A 112 5.03 8.30 5.24
N ASN A 113 4.17 9.31 5.19
CA ASN A 113 3.90 10.10 3.99
C ASN A 113 5.17 10.83 3.51
N GLU A 114 5.88 11.50 4.42
CA GLU A 114 7.14 12.19 4.15
C GLU A 114 8.21 11.22 3.62
N LYS A 115 8.33 10.01 4.18
CA LYS A 115 9.22 8.96 3.67
C LYS A 115 8.91 8.48 2.26
N SER A 116 7.66 8.64 1.83
CA SER A 116 7.19 8.30 0.49
C SER A 116 7.07 9.51 -0.45
N SER A 117 7.55 10.69 -0.03
CA SER A 117 7.44 11.95 -0.77
C SER A 117 5.99 12.36 -1.08
N VAL A 118 5.03 11.93 -0.26
CA VAL A 118 3.62 12.30 -0.38
C VAL A 118 3.31 13.36 0.66
N PRO A 119 2.76 14.54 0.30
CA PRO A 119 2.39 15.55 1.27
C PRO A 119 1.09 15.20 2.01
N GLY A 120 0.88 15.81 3.17
CA GLY A 120 -0.37 15.69 3.94
C GLY A 120 -0.33 14.64 5.05
N HIS A 121 -1.50 14.32 5.60
CA HIS A 121 -1.66 13.51 6.81
C HIS A 121 -2.62 12.33 6.64
N ILE A 122 -3.20 12.17 5.45
CA ILE A 122 -4.04 11.00 5.13
C ILE A 122 -3.12 9.77 5.11
N PRO A 123 -3.42 8.71 5.88
CA PRO A 123 -2.52 7.56 5.97
C PRO A 123 -2.47 6.77 4.67
N LEU A 124 -1.25 6.42 4.25
CA LEU A 124 -0.99 5.54 3.10
C LEU A 124 -1.23 4.07 3.43
N GLY A 125 -1.38 3.25 2.39
CA GLY A 125 -1.46 1.80 2.51
C GLY A 125 -0.22 1.17 3.14
N SER A 126 0.95 1.77 2.90
CA SER A 126 2.20 1.39 3.56
C SER A 126 2.13 1.53 5.07
N PHE A 127 1.59 2.65 5.58
CA PHE A 127 1.35 2.87 7.01
C PHE A 127 0.33 1.86 7.55
N ASN A 128 -0.81 1.69 6.86
CA ASN A 128 -1.86 0.77 7.28
C ASN A 128 -1.37 -0.68 7.40
N SER A 129 -0.62 -1.15 6.40
CA SER A 129 -0.05 -2.50 6.35
C SER A 129 0.93 -2.75 7.51
N MET A 130 1.72 -1.75 7.90
CA MET A 130 2.71 -1.90 8.96
C MET A 130 2.11 -1.91 10.36
N PHE A 131 1.03 -1.16 10.59
CA PHE A 131 0.34 -1.10 11.88
C PHE A 131 -0.93 -1.99 11.96
N ASN A 132 -1.19 -2.82 10.95
CA ASN A 132 -2.40 -3.66 10.85
C ASN A 132 -3.70 -2.85 10.98
N PHE A 133 -3.77 -1.72 10.29
CA PHE A 133 -5.01 -0.99 10.10
C PHE A 133 -5.72 -1.51 8.85
N SER A 134 -7.02 -1.70 8.95
CA SER A 134 -7.86 -2.23 7.88
C SER A 134 -9.24 -1.58 7.82
N GLY A 135 -9.52 -0.62 8.70
CA GLY A 135 -10.79 0.08 8.78
C GLY A 135 -10.76 1.43 8.06
N SER A 136 -11.83 2.20 8.27
CA SER A 136 -11.79 3.64 8.00
C SER A 136 -10.74 4.25 8.91
N TRP A 137 -9.84 5.04 8.32
CA TRP A 137 -8.71 5.59 9.06
C TRP A 137 -9.16 6.53 10.19
N GLN A 138 -10.32 7.16 10.08
CA GLN A 138 -10.91 8.00 11.12
C GLN A 138 -11.25 7.18 12.37
N LEU A 139 -11.78 5.96 12.20
CA LEU A 139 -12.05 5.04 13.30
C LEU A 139 -10.75 4.47 13.88
N ASP A 140 -9.80 4.10 13.03
CA ASP A 140 -8.49 3.62 13.45
C ASP A 140 -7.73 4.69 14.25
N ALA A 141 -7.82 5.96 13.83
CA ALA A 141 -7.25 7.10 14.54
C ALA A 141 -7.94 7.31 15.89
N ALA A 142 -9.28 7.26 15.96
CA ALA A 142 -10.03 7.41 17.20
C ALA A 142 -9.76 6.28 18.21
N ALA A 143 -9.49 5.06 17.73
CA ALA A 143 -9.16 3.90 18.54
C ALA A 143 -7.68 3.85 18.98
N THR A 144 -6.81 4.69 18.41
CA THR A 144 -5.37 4.66 18.64
C THR A 144 -4.93 5.82 19.55
N LYS A 145 -4.37 5.48 20.72
CA LYS A 145 -3.80 6.46 21.65
C LYS A 145 -2.45 6.98 21.17
N SER A 146 -1.57 6.06 20.79
CA SER A 146 -0.23 6.39 20.31
C SER A 146 0.39 5.24 19.51
N LEU A 147 1.39 5.57 18.71
CA LEU A 147 2.15 4.68 17.86
C LEU A 147 3.64 4.89 18.08
N ALA A 148 4.40 3.81 18.01
CA ALA A 148 5.86 3.86 18.03
C ALA A 148 6.44 2.72 17.19
N MET A 149 7.68 2.88 16.74
CA MET A 149 8.42 1.84 16.05
C MET A 149 9.89 1.81 16.45
N VAL A 150 10.46 0.62 16.43
CA VAL A 150 11.90 0.37 16.65
C VAL A 150 12.37 -0.77 15.76
N GLY A 151 13.50 -0.60 15.10
CA GLY A 151 14.05 -1.62 14.23
C GLY A 151 15.27 -1.21 13.45
N TYR A 152 15.60 -2.05 12.48
CA TYR A 152 16.76 -1.90 11.61
C TYR A 152 16.33 -1.94 10.16
N VAL A 153 16.96 -1.08 9.37
CA VAL A 153 16.79 -1.00 7.91
C VAL A 153 18.15 -1.14 7.25
N ILE A 154 18.24 -2.07 6.32
CA ILE A 154 19.44 -2.43 5.56
C ILE A 154 19.13 -2.17 4.08
N PRO A 155 19.18 -0.91 3.63
CA PRO A 155 19.03 -0.59 2.21
C PRO A 155 20.30 -1.00 1.47
N LEU A 156 20.16 -1.82 0.44
CA LEU A 156 21.27 -2.23 -0.42
C LEU A 156 21.45 -1.21 -1.56
N PHE A 157 20.39 -0.99 -2.32
CA PHE A 157 20.36 -0.07 -3.45
C PHE A 157 19.06 0.72 -3.48
N SER A 158 19.13 1.95 -3.96
CA SER A 158 17.97 2.78 -4.27
C SER A 158 18.07 3.25 -5.71
N VAL A 159 17.04 2.96 -6.50
CA VAL A 159 16.89 3.46 -7.87
C VAL A 159 15.86 4.57 -7.89
N LYS A 160 16.12 5.65 -8.60
CA LYS A 160 15.22 6.81 -8.69
C LYS A 160 15.29 7.49 -10.04
N LEU A 161 14.21 8.14 -10.44
CA LEU A 161 14.19 9.02 -11.60
C LEU A 161 15.01 10.29 -11.28
N ALA A 162 15.99 10.60 -12.13
CA ALA A 162 16.84 11.79 -12.01
C ALA A 162 16.10 13.06 -12.43
N LYS A 163 15.18 12.94 -13.40
CA LYS A 163 14.38 14.05 -13.90
C LYS A 163 13.28 14.41 -12.91
N HIS A 164 13.28 15.65 -12.44
CA HIS A 164 12.19 16.21 -11.64
C HIS A 164 10.99 16.63 -12.50
N ASN A 165 11.22 17.04 -13.75
CA ASN A 165 10.17 17.42 -14.70
C ASN A 165 9.71 16.19 -15.51
N LEU A 166 8.96 15.31 -14.85
CA LEU A 166 8.40 14.13 -15.50
C LEU A 166 7.34 14.54 -16.53
N VAL A 167 7.35 13.90 -17.70
CA VAL A 167 6.36 14.15 -18.76
C VAL A 167 5.48 12.93 -18.93
N LEU A 168 4.18 13.08 -18.65
CA LEU A 168 3.18 12.04 -18.91
C LEU A 168 3.04 11.77 -20.41
N ARG A 169 2.87 10.49 -20.77
CA ARG A 169 2.55 10.07 -22.13
C ARG A 169 1.19 10.62 -22.55
N ASP A 170 1.07 11.00 -23.82
CA ASP A 170 -0.15 11.65 -24.33
C ASP A 170 -1.40 10.76 -24.32
N GLU A 171 -1.21 9.43 -24.35
CA GLU A 171 -2.30 8.47 -24.14
C GLU A 171 -2.95 8.60 -22.75
N ILE A 172 -2.15 8.87 -21.72
CA ILE A 172 -2.64 9.04 -20.34
C ILE A 172 -3.40 10.35 -20.21
N LYS A 173 -2.87 11.43 -20.82
CA LYS A 173 -3.56 12.73 -20.88
C LYS A 173 -4.92 12.62 -21.56
N ARG A 174 -5.00 11.84 -22.65
CA ARG A 174 -6.26 11.59 -23.39
C ARG A 174 -7.25 10.73 -22.62
N ALA A 175 -6.79 9.91 -21.67
CA ALA A 175 -7.65 9.07 -20.84
C ALA A 175 -8.34 9.85 -19.69
N VAL A 176 -7.96 11.10 -19.43
CA VAL A 176 -8.58 11.92 -18.39
C VAL A 176 -10.05 12.23 -18.75
N PRO A 177 -11.02 11.89 -17.88
CA PRO A 177 -12.43 12.18 -18.14
C PRO A 177 -12.71 13.69 -18.16
N TYR A 178 -13.46 14.16 -19.16
CA TYR A 178 -13.79 15.59 -19.33
C TYR A 178 -14.85 16.12 -18.37
N SER A 179 -15.60 15.23 -17.72
CA SER A 179 -16.71 15.57 -16.82
C SER A 179 -16.72 14.64 -15.59
N TRP A 180 -17.59 14.89 -14.63
CA TRP A 180 -17.82 13.96 -13.53
C TRP A 180 -18.60 12.74 -14.03
N ASP A 181 -17.88 11.78 -14.60
CA ASP A 181 -18.38 10.45 -14.95
C ASP A 181 -17.77 9.41 -13.99
N PRO A 182 -18.52 8.93 -12.99
CA PRO A 182 -18.03 8.01 -11.97
C PRO A 182 -17.37 6.75 -12.51
N ALA A 183 -17.90 6.17 -13.60
CA ALA A 183 -17.35 4.96 -14.21
C ALA A 183 -15.96 5.23 -14.82
N SER A 184 -15.82 6.27 -15.64
CA SER A 184 -14.53 6.62 -16.25
C SER A 184 -13.51 7.09 -15.21
N LEU A 185 -13.94 7.80 -14.16
CA LEU A 185 -13.06 8.23 -13.07
C LEU A 185 -12.53 7.05 -12.25
N ALA A 186 -13.41 6.13 -11.87
CA ALA A 186 -13.03 4.90 -11.17
C ALA A 186 -12.09 4.06 -12.04
N SER A 187 -12.42 3.88 -13.33
CA SER A 187 -11.58 3.15 -14.28
C SER A 187 -10.20 3.79 -14.46
N PHE A 188 -10.10 5.12 -14.48
CA PHE A 188 -8.82 5.81 -14.54
C PHE A 188 -7.95 5.48 -13.32
N ILE A 189 -8.51 5.58 -12.12
CA ILE A 189 -7.81 5.28 -10.85
C ILE A 189 -7.41 3.80 -10.79
N GLU A 190 -8.29 2.90 -11.22
CA GLU A 190 -8.02 1.48 -11.26
C GLU A 190 -6.85 1.15 -12.20
N ASN A 191 -6.84 1.73 -13.42
CA ASN A 191 -5.86 1.42 -14.46
C ASN A 191 -4.51 2.13 -14.28
N TYR A 192 -4.51 3.38 -13.83
CA TYR A 192 -3.32 4.22 -13.74
C TYR A 192 -2.87 4.51 -12.31
N GLY A 193 -3.71 4.22 -11.31
CA GLY A 193 -3.43 4.53 -9.92
C GLY A 193 -3.65 6.02 -9.60
N THR A 194 -3.20 6.40 -8.41
CA THR A 194 -3.31 7.77 -7.91
C THR A 194 -1.99 8.54 -8.02
N HIS A 195 -0.86 7.81 -8.03
CA HIS A 195 0.48 8.36 -8.07
C HIS A 195 1.37 7.58 -9.05
N ILE A 196 2.55 8.11 -9.31
CA ILE A 196 3.59 7.50 -10.15
C ILE A 196 4.79 7.16 -9.25
N VAL A 197 5.35 5.97 -9.43
CA VAL A 197 6.56 5.54 -8.71
C VAL A 197 7.77 6.33 -9.19
N THR A 198 8.43 7.06 -8.29
CA THR A 198 9.63 7.87 -8.60
C THR A 198 10.92 7.28 -8.06
N SER A 199 10.85 6.46 -7.01
CA SER A 199 11.97 5.67 -6.54
C SER A 199 11.53 4.36 -5.91
N ALA A 200 12.45 3.39 -5.89
CA ALA A 200 12.31 2.16 -5.13
C ALA A 200 13.65 1.84 -4.45
N THR A 201 13.60 1.52 -3.16
CA THR A 201 14.75 1.10 -2.37
C THR A 201 14.61 -0.38 -2.05
N ILE A 202 15.63 -1.16 -2.42
CA ILE A 202 15.71 -2.60 -2.19
C ILE A 202 16.64 -2.91 -1.03
N GLY A 203 16.32 -3.96 -0.27
CA GLY A 203 17.14 -4.44 0.82
C GLY A 203 16.33 -5.23 1.83
N GLY A 204 16.61 -5.00 3.11
CA GLY A 204 15.97 -5.66 4.23
C GLY A 204 15.50 -4.66 5.28
N ARG A 205 14.40 -4.98 5.97
CA ARG A 205 13.96 -4.25 7.18
C ARG A 205 13.35 -5.23 8.17
N ASP A 206 13.66 -5.02 9.44
CA ASP A 206 13.12 -5.77 10.58
C ASP A 206 12.71 -4.77 11.64
N ILE A 207 11.42 -4.50 11.73
CA ILE A 207 10.86 -3.43 12.55
C ILE A 207 9.72 -3.97 13.42
N VAL A 208 9.75 -3.57 14.67
CA VAL A 208 8.67 -3.78 15.64
C VAL A 208 7.80 -2.52 15.66
N TYR A 209 6.54 -2.70 15.32
CA TYR A 209 5.50 -1.66 15.37
C TYR A 209 4.66 -1.85 16.63
N ILE A 210 4.46 -0.78 17.36
CA ILE A 210 3.75 -0.78 18.64
C ILE A 210 2.55 0.15 18.50
N ARG A 211 1.36 -0.40 18.74
CA ARG A 211 0.10 0.33 18.75
C ARG A 211 -0.49 0.32 20.15
N GLN A 212 -0.55 1.50 20.76
CA GLN A 212 -1.25 1.70 22.03
C GLN A 212 -2.71 2.03 21.72
N HIS A 213 -3.65 1.20 22.20
CA HIS A 213 -5.08 1.45 22.04
C HIS A 213 -5.56 2.56 22.99
N GLN A 214 -6.67 3.22 22.63
CA GLN A 214 -7.25 4.32 23.39
C GLN A 214 -7.61 3.94 24.83
N SER A 215 -7.97 2.68 25.08
CA SER A 215 -8.28 2.13 26.40
C SER A 215 -7.05 1.88 27.28
N SER A 216 -5.83 1.92 26.72
CA SER A 216 -4.62 1.58 27.45
C SER A 216 -4.37 2.55 28.62
N PRO A 217 -4.14 2.05 29.85
CA PRO A 217 -3.85 2.88 31.02
C PRO A 217 -2.40 3.38 31.04
N LEU A 218 -1.56 2.93 30.12
CA LEU A 218 -0.13 3.25 30.11
C LEU A 218 0.12 4.72 29.76
N SER A 219 1.11 5.30 30.42
CA SER A 219 1.64 6.63 30.12
C SER A 219 2.56 6.61 28.89
N VAL A 220 2.92 7.78 28.38
CA VAL A 220 3.91 7.91 27.29
C VAL A 220 5.24 7.28 27.68
N SER A 221 5.74 7.56 28.90
CA SER A 221 7.01 7.00 29.39
C SER A 221 6.97 5.48 29.56
N ASP A 222 5.82 4.90 29.90
CA ASP A 222 5.66 3.44 29.93
C ASP A 222 5.85 2.84 28.53
N ILE A 223 5.27 3.47 27.50
CA ILE A 223 5.43 3.03 26.10
C ILE A 223 6.87 3.24 25.64
N GLU A 224 7.52 4.35 25.97
CA GLU A 224 8.93 4.58 25.62
C GLU A 224 9.86 3.51 26.21
N ASN A 225 9.64 3.16 27.47
CA ASN A 225 10.36 2.06 28.13
C ASN A 225 10.04 0.73 27.46
N TYR A 226 8.77 0.49 27.11
CA TYR A 226 8.39 -0.74 26.42
C TYR A 226 9.04 -0.88 25.04
N VAL A 227 9.08 0.19 24.25
CA VAL A 227 9.77 0.25 22.94
C VAL A 227 11.25 -0.09 23.11
N LYS A 228 11.89 0.42 24.17
CA LYS A 228 13.28 0.13 24.47
C LYS A 228 13.48 -1.36 24.82
N ASP A 229 12.71 -1.86 25.78
CA ASP A 229 12.81 -3.24 26.27
C ASP A 229 12.61 -4.26 25.13
N ILE A 230 11.60 -4.03 24.28
CA ILE A 230 11.31 -4.95 23.18
C ILE A 230 12.34 -4.88 22.04
N GLY A 231 12.91 -3.70 21.78
CA GLY A 231 14.01 -3.54 20.84
C GLY A 231 15.25 -4.30 21.31
N GLU A 232 15.63 -4.15 22.58
CA GLU A 232 16.75 -4.89 23.18
C GLU A 232 16.48 -6.40 23.14
N GLN A 233 15.26 -6.85 23.45
CA GLN A 233 14.88 -8.26 23.38
C GLN A 233 14.95 -8.81 21.94
N ARG A 234 14.49 -8.04 20.95
CA ARG A 234 14.37 -8.48 19.55
C ARG A 234 15.71 -8.55 18.83
N PHE A 235 16.60 -7.59 19.11
CA PHE A 235 17.81 -7.35 18.33
C PHE A 235 19.12 -7.69 19.08
N SER A 236 19.06 -8.17 20.32
CA SER A 236 20.24 -8.69 21.03
C SER A 236 20.59 -10.14 20.62
N ASP A 237 21.87 -10.42 20.44
CA ASP A 237 22.38 -11.75 20.05
C ASP A 237 22.43 -12.76 21.22
N SER A 238 22.21 -12.31 22.45
CA SER A 238 22.19 -13.20 23.62
C SER A 238 20.89 -13.99 23.67
N LYS A 239 21.00 -15.33 23.54
CA LYS A 239 19.93 -16.28 23.85
C LYS A 239 19.63 -16.30 25.36
N GLY A 240 19.16 -15.19 25.89
CA GLY A 240 18.66 -15.08 27.26
C GLY A 240 17.15 -15.08 27.25
N ASN A 241 16.53 -16.20 27.62
CA ASN A 241 15.10 -16.29 27.90
C ASN A 241 14.64 -15.09 28.74
N THR A 242 13.98 -14.12 28.12
CA THR A 242 13.34 -13.01 28.84
C THR A 242 12.01 -12.69 28.18
N SER A 243 11.10 -13.67 28.21
CA SER A 243 9.65 -13.44 28.03
C SER A 243 9.06 -12.44 29.05
N ALA A 244 9.84 -12.01 30.04
CA ALA A 244 9.43 -11.08 31.10
C ALA A 244 8.97 -9.70 30.57
N GLY A 245 9.61 -9.16 29.53
CA GLY A 245 9.23 -7.86 28.94
C GLY A 245 7.88 -7.91 28.23
N ALA A 246 7.65 -8.94 27.41
CA ALA A 246 6.37 -9.17 26.73
C ALA A 246 5.22 -9.49 27.70
N LEU A 247 5.51 -10.21 28.81
CA LEU A 247 4.51 -10.52 29.85
C LEU A 247 4.09 -9.28 30.66
N LYS A 248 4.98 -8.29 30.84
CA LYS A 248 4.70 -7.08 31.64
C LYS A 248 3.56 -6.22 31.07
N TYR A 249 3.33 -6.28 29.75
CA TYR A 249 2.37 -5.40 29.07
C TYR A 249 1.27 -6.15 28.29
N LYS A 250 1.21 -7.48 28.42
CA LYS A 250 0.30 -8.35 27.66
C LYS A 250 -1.19 -8.04 27.89
N ASP A 251 -1.53 -7.45 29.04
CA ASP A 251 -2.90 -7.10 29.45
C ASP A 251 -3.11 -5.57 29.58
N LYS A 252 -2.38 -4.78 28.79
CA LYS A 252 -2.39 -3.29 28.87
C LYS A 252 -2.90 -2.61 27.61
N ASP A 253 -3.67 -3.33 26.79
CA ASP A 253 -4.20 -2.87 25.51
C ASP A 253 -3.12 -2.26 24.61
N VAL A 254 -2.05 -3.02 24.40
CA VAL A 254 -0.97 -2.70 23.47
C VAL A 254 -0.85 -3.85 22.46
N THR A 255 -0.88 -3.53 21.17
CA THR A 255 -0.60 -4.48 20.10
C THR A 255 0.84 -4.32 19.63
N VAL A 256 1.57 -5.42 19.58
CA VAL A 256 2.93 -5.49 19.01
C VAL A 256 2.89 -6.26 17.72
N ILE A 257 3.51 -5.69 16.68
CA ILE A 257 3.51 -6.23 15.34
C ILE A 257 4.95 -6.32 14.87
N PHE A 258 5.41 -7.54 14.60
CA PHE A 258 6.73 -7.79 14.02
C PHE A 258 6.59 -7.80 12.51
N ARG A 259 7.33 -6.93 11.82
CA ARG A 259 7.31 -6.81 10.37
C ARG A 259 8.73 -6.90 9.83
N ARG A 260 8.95 -7.97 9.08
CA ARG A 260 10.16 -8.21 8.31
C ARG A 260 9.84 -8.13 6.82
N ARG A 261 10.76 -7.57 6.05
CA ARG A 261 10.73 -7.55 4.59
C ARG A 261 12.15 -7.66 4.06
N GLY A 262 12.39 -8.59 3.14
CA GLY A 262 13.72 -8.96 2.67
C GLY A 262 14.50 -9.81 3.67
N GLY A 263 15.45 -10.60 3.17
CA GLY A 263 16.16 -11.64 3.91
C GLY A 263 15.32 -12.91 4.13
N ASP A 264 15.90 -13.87 4.84
CA ASP A 264 15.24 -15.13 5.21
C ASP A 264 14.33 -14.93 6.43
N ASP A 265 13.01 -15.00 6.21
CA ASP A 265 12.01 -14.85 7.26
C ASP A 265 12.07 -15.94 8.34
N LEU A 266 12.72 -17.09 8.07
CA LEU A 266 12.86 -18.17 9.05
C LEU A 266 13.96 -17.90 10.08
N GLU A 267 14.92 -17.02 9.78
CA GLU A 267 16.08 -16.77 10.64
C GLU A 267 15.73 -15.84 11.81
N GLN A 268 15.69 -16.39 13.02
CA GLN A 268 15.25 -15.66 14.21
C GLN A 268 16.28 -14.61 14.67
N SER A 269 17.57 -14.92 14.56
CA SER A 269 18.64 -14.00 14.98
C SER A 269 18.73 -12.83 14.00
N TYR A 270 18.69 -11.61 14.53
CA TYR A 270 18.88 -10.41 13.73
C TYR A 270 20.23 -10.43 12.99
N ALA A 271 21.34 -10.73 13.68
CA ALA A 271 22.67 -10.72 13.08
C ALA A 271 22.83 -11.74 11.93
N ARG A 272 22.12 -12.87 12.02
CA ARG A 272 22.10 -13.87 10.93
C ARG A 272 21.18 -13.44 9.80
N TRP A 273 19.96 -12.98 10.12
CA TRP A 273 19.02 -12.46 9.14
C TRP A 273 19.63 -11.33 8.32
N ALA A 274 20.33 -10.39 8.95
CA ALA A 274 20.99 -9.28 8.28
C ALA A 274 21.97 -9.73 7.18
N ARG A 275 22.65 -10.87 7.37
CA ARG A 275 23.56 -11.45 6.36
C ARG A 275 22.82 -12.11 5.19
N THR A 276 21.55 -12.46 5.36
CA THR A 276 20.72 -13.05 4.30
C THR A 276 20.07 -12.01 3.39
N VAL A 277 20.05 -10.73 3.81
CA VAL A 277 19.38 -9.65 3.07
C VAL A 277 19.93 -9.48 1.66
N GLU A 278 21.24 -9.60 1.47
CA GLU A 278 21.86 -9.50 0.13
C GLU A 278 21.45 -10.66 -0.79
N GLY A 279 21.23 -11.85 -0.23
CA GLY A 279 20.81 -13.04 -0.98
C GLY A 279 19.30 -13.11 -1.27
N ALA A 280 18.48 -12.34 -0.56
CA ALA A 280 17.03 -12.33 -0.72
C ALA A 280 16.41 -10.94 -0.45
N PRO A 281 16.83 -9.87 -1.14
CA PRO A 281 16.30 -8.53 -0.87
C PRO A 281 14.85 -8.38 -1.35
N ASP A 282 14.14 -7.40 -0.79
CA ASP A 282 12.81 -6.98 -1.24
C ASP A 282 12.71 -5.44 -1.22
N VAL A 283 11.64 -4.87 -1.79
CA VAL A 283 11.42 -3.42 -1.79
C VAL A 283 10.97 -2.92 -0.42
N ILE A 284 11.84 -2.19 0.25
CA ILE A 284 11.65 -1.72 1.63
C ILE A 284 11.14 -0.28 1.72
N ASN A 285 11.29 0.52 0.66
CA ASN A 285 10.73 1.86 0.54
C ASN A 285 10.42 2.22 -0.92
N MET A 286 9.44 3.10 -1.13
CA MET A 286 9.14 3.71 -2.42
C MET A 286 8.77 5.18 -2.23
N THR A 287 9.09 6.01 -3.22
CA THR A 287 8.60 7.40 -3.29
C THR A 287 7.70 7.59 -4.49
N PHE A 288 6.82 8.58 -4.41
CA PHE A 288 5.79 8.81 -5.40
C PHE A 288 5.62 10.29 -5.77
N THR A 289 5.02 10.53 -6.93
CA THR A 289 4.52 11.84 -7.37
C THR A 289 3.04 11.71 -7.75
N PRO A 290 2.13 12.60 -7.28
CA PRO A 290 0.72 12.54 -7.65
C PRO A 290 0.51 12.62 -9.17
N ILE A 291 -0.29 11.73 -9.77
CA ILE A 291 -0.46 11.74 -11.24
C ILE A 291 -1.04 13.07 -11.73
N VAL A 292 -1.91 13.67 -10.93
CA VAL A 292 -2.57 14.95 -11.23
C VAL A 292 -1.60 16.13 -11.26
N SER A 293 -0.43 16.04 -10.61
CA SER A 293 0.57 17.13 -10.69
C SER A 293 1.24 17.21 -12.06
N LEU A 294 1.09 16.19 -12.91
CA LEU A 294 1.64 16.13 -14.27
C LEU A 294 0.58 16.36 -15.36
N LEU A 295 -0.66 16.66 -14.96
CA LEU A 295 -1.81 16.85 -15.86
C LEU A 295 -2.21 18.33 -16.00
N GLU A 296 -1.35 19.27 -15.60
CA GLU A 296 -1.63 20.69 -15.72
C GLU A 296 -2.02 21.07 -17.16
N GLY A 297 -3.11 21.82 -17.30
CA GLY A 297 -3.66 22.21 -18.61
C GLY A 297 -4.53 21.14 -19.30
N VAL A 298 -4.64 19.92 -18.77
CA VAL A 298 -5.52 18.89 -19.32
C VAL A 298 -6.98 19.16 -18.94
N PRO A 299 -7.93 19.26 -19.90
CA PRO A 299 -9.34 19.42 -19.60
C PRO A 299 -9.88 18.27 -18.73
N GLY A 300 -10.76 18.58 -17.79
CA GLY A 300 -11.35 17.58 -16.88
C GLY A 300 -10.51 17.23 -15.66
N ILE A 301 -9.26 17.72 -15.55
CA ILE A 301 -8.38 17.47 -14.39
C ILE A 301 -9.06 17.72 -13.04
N LYS A 302 -9.89 18.75 -12.91
CA LYS A 302 -10.58 19.08 -11.64
C LYS A 302 -11.47 17.93 -11.15
N HIS A 303 -12.13 17.22 -12.08
CA HIS A 303 -12.95 16.07 -11.73
C HIS A 303 -12.09 14.90 -11.27
N LEU A 304 -11.00 14.62 -11.98
CA LEU A 304 -10.05 13.57 -11.62
C LEU A 304 -9.37 13.84 -10.27
N THR A 305 -8.86 15.06 -10.05
CA THR A 305 -8.28 15.48 -8.77
C THR A 305 -9.27 15.25 -7.64
N ARG A 306 -10.53 15.70 -7.80
CA ARG A 306 -11.55 15.52 -6.77
C ARG A 306 -11.89 14.05 -6.54
N ALA A 307 -11.96 13.22 -7.58
CA ALA A 307 -12.20 11.79 -7.44
C ALA A 307 -11.05 11.09 -6.69
N ILE A 308 -9.80 11.43 -7.01
CA ILE A 308 -8.62 10.90 -6.30
C ILE A 308 -8.60 11.34 -4.84
N GLU A 309 -8.89 12.61 -4.54
CA GLU A 309 -8.97 13.10 -3.16
C GLU A 309 -10.01 12.32 -2.35
N LEU A 310 -11.22 12.15 -2.90
CA LEU A 310 -12.28 11.38 -2.26
C LEU A 310 -11.88 9.90 -2.07
N TYR A 311 -11.23 9.31 -3.07
CA TYR A 311 -10.73 7.95 -2.98
C TYR A 311 -9.66 7.80 -1.89
N LEU A 312 -8.69 8.71 -1.79
CA LEU A 312 -7.63 8.65 -0.78
C LEU A 312 -8.16 8.92 0.63
N GLU A 313 -9.14 9.82 0.75
CA GLU A 313 -9.79 10.19 2.02
C GLU A 313 -10.64 9.05 2.57
N TYR A 314 -11.50 8.44 1.75
CA TYR A 314 -12.47 7.45 2.23
C TYR A 314 -12.05 6.00 2.00
N LYS A 315 -11.14 5.75 1.06
CA LYS A 315 -10.60 4.43 0.68
C LYS A 315 -11.69 3.35 0.52
N PRO A 316 -12.77 3.59 -0.25
CA PRO A 316 -13.71 2.53 -0.58
C PRO A 316 -12.98 1.39 -1.33
N PRO A 317 -13.50 0.15 -1.30
CA PRO A 317 -13.01 -0.91 -2.18
C PRO A 317 -13.00 -0.43 -3.63
N ILE A 318 -11.97 -0.81 -4.40
CA ILE A 318 -11.76 -0.28 -5.76
C ILE A 318 -12.92 -0.68 -6.69
N GLU A 319 -13.48 -1.87 -6.47
CA GLU A 319 -14.67 -2.41 -7.15
C GLU A 319 -15.92 -1.57 -6.91
N ASP A 320 -15.99 -0.85 -5.79
CA ASP A 320 -17.14 -0.04 -5.39
C ASP A 320 -16.93 1.46 -5.65
N LEU A 321 -15.74 1.85 -6.12
CA LEU A 321 -15.37 3.26 -6.27
C LEU A 321 -16.32 4.01 -7.22
N GLN A 322 -16.76 3.36 -8.30
CA GLN A 322 -17.75 3.95 -9.20
C GLN A 322 -19.03 4.33 -8.44
N TYR A 323 -19.62 3.39 -7.69
CA TYR A 323 -20.84 3.65 -6.94
C TYR A 323 -20.62 4.71 -5.88
N PHE A 324 -19.47 4.67 -5.19
CA PHE A 324 -19.11 5.69 -4.20
C PHE A 324 -19.08 7.10 -4.81
N LEU A 325 -18.49 7.26 -6.00
CA LEU A 325 -18.42 8.53 -6.72
C LEU A 325 -19.77 9.00 -7.27
N ASP A 326 -20.69 8.08 -7.58
CA ASP A 326 -22.04 8.39 -8.04
C ASP A 326 -22.87 9.17 -7.01
N PHE A 327 -22.66 8.89 -5.72
CA PHE A 327 -23.34 9.56 -4.61
C PHE A 327 -22.71 10.90 -4.20
N GLN A 328 -21.60 11.31 -4.83
CA GLN A 328 -20.92 12.58 -4.51
C GLN A 328 -21.52 13.78 -5.24
N ILE A 329 -22.37 13.54 -6.24
CA ILE A 329 -23.14 14.60 -6.89
C ILE A 329 -24.45 14.80 -6.13
N SER A 330 -24.80 16.05 -5.83
CA SER A 330 -26.15 16.40 -5.38
C SER A 330 -27.15 16.05 -6.48
N ARG A 331 -27.77 14.87 -6.39
CA ARG A 331 -28.89 14.51 -7.25
C ARG A 331 -30.16 15.11 -6.66
N VAL A 332 -30.99 15.69 -7.52
CA VAL A 332 -32.38 16.03 -7.18
C VAL A 332 -33.12 14.70 -6.99
N TRP A 333 -33.21 14.26 -5.73
CA TRP A 333 -33.76 12.95 -5.34
C TRP A 333 -35.28 12.95 -5.20
N ALA A 334 -35.90 14.12 -5.32
CA ALA A 334 -37.34 14.30 -5.39
C ALA A 334 -37.68 15.26 -6.53
N PRO A 335 -38.74 15.00 -7.32
CA PRO A 335 -39.18 15.93 -8.36
C PRO A 335 -39.42 17.32 -7.75
N GLU A 336 -38.93 18.38 -8.40
CA GLU A 336 -39.30 19.75 -8.02
C GLU A 336 -40.83 19.88 -8.05
N GLN A 337 -41.42 20.44 -6.99
CA GLN A 337 -42.86 20.66 -6.89
C GLN A 337 -43.31 21.69 -7.95
N ASN A 338 -43.58 21.22 -9.17
CA ASN A 338 -44.31 22.00 -10.15
C ASN A 338 -45.80 21.97 -9.79
N ASN A 339 -46.46 23.14 -9.80
CA ASN A 339 -47.88 23.37 -9.48
C ASN A 339 -48.88 22.71 -10.46
N LEU A 340 -48.48 21.66 -11.17
CA LEU A 340 -49.37 20.88 -12.03
C LEU A 340 -50.05 19.83 -11.16
N GLN A 341 -51.39 19.88 -11.09
CA GLN A 341 -52.24 18.91 -10.42
C GLN A 341 -51.83 17.48 -10.81
N ARG A 342 -51.14 16.78 -9.89
CA ARG A 342 -50.65 15.43 -10.10
C ARG A 342 -51.70 14.45 -9.60
N LYS A 343 -52.06 13.46 -10.42
CA LYS A 343 -52.80 12.27 -9.96
C LYS A 343 -51.96 11.54 -8.92
N GLU A 344 -52.62 11.06 -7.86
CA GLU A 344 -52.00 10.27 -6.78
C GLU A 344 -51.17 9.10 -7.34
N PRO A 345 -50.01 8.78 -6.74
CA PRO A 345 -49.19 7.66 -7.17
C PRO A 345 -49.96 6.34 -6.96
N VAL A 346 -50.00 5.52 -8.02
CA VAL A 346 -50.85 4.31 -8.12
C VAL A 346 -50.25 3.11 -7.35
N CYS A 347 -49.04 3.19 -6.80
CA CYS A 347 -48.38 2.06 -6.12
C CYS A 347 -47.74 2.47 -4.78
N PRO A 348 -48.29 2.04 -3.64
CA PRO A 348 -47.72 2.28 -2.30
C PRO A 348 -46.65 1.24 -1.89
N SER A 349 -46.23 0.35 -2.79
CA SER A 349 -45.26 -0.70 -2.48
C SER A 349 -44.26 -0.95 -3.61
N LEU A 350 -42.99 -1.12 -3.29
CA LEU A 350 -41.95 -1.64 -4.17
C LEU A 350 -41.74 -3.13 -3.93
N GLN A 351 -41.59 -3.91 -5.01
CA GLN A 351 -41.24 -5.32 -4.94
C GLN A 351 -39.99 -5.55 -5.80
N PHE A 352 -38.89 -5.96 -5.17
CA PHE A 352 -37.58 -6.07 -5.84
C PHE A 352 -37.40 -7.38 -6.63
N SER A 353 -38.28 -8.37 -6.42
CA SER A 353 -38.32 -9.62 -7.19
C SER A 353 -39.73 -10.19 -7.28
N LEU A 354 -40.03 -11.02 -8.28
CA LEU A 354 -41.39 -11.51 -8.59
C LEU A 354 -42.08 -12.21 -7.40
N MET A 355 -41.30 -12.81 -6.49
CA MET A 355 -41.79 -13.46 -5.27
C MET A 355 -41.14 -12.91 -3.98
N GLY A 356 -40.49 -11.75 -4.06
CA GLY A 356 -39.82 -11.14 -2.91
C GLY A 356 -40.75 -10.37 -1.99
N ALA A 357 -40.24 -10.01 -0.81
CA ALA A 357 -40.92 -9.14 0.14
C ALA A 357 -41.29 -7.80 -0.52
N LYS A 358 -42.43 -7.25 -0.10
CA LYS A 358 -42.95 -5.96 -0.58
C LYS A 358 -42.58 -4.89 0.42
N LEU A 359 -41.79 -3.92 -0.01
CA LEU A 359 -41.45 -2.74 0.78
C LEU A 359 -42.58 -1.72 0.62
N TYR A 360 -43.32 -1.46 1.68
CA TYR A 360 -44.41 -0.48 1.66
C TYR A 360 -43.87 0.90 2.03
N ILE A 361 -44.24 1.91 1.24
CA ILE A 361 -43.94 3.31 1.53
C ILE A 361 -45.12 3.88 2.29
N SER A 362 -44.94 4.19 3.57
CA SER A 362 -45.97 4.90 4.32
C SER A 362 -45.99 6.38 3.88
N PRO A 363 -47.13 6.91 3.41
CA PRO A 363 -47.27 8.33 3.11
C PRO A 363 -47.42 9.20 4.38
N ASP A 364 -47.59 8.58 5.56
CA ASP A 364 -47.81 9.30 6.81
C ASP A 364 -46.52 9.95 7.31
N GLN A 365 -46.56 11.27 7.53
CA GLN A 365 -45.45 12.02 8.10
C GLN A 365 -45.24 11.63 9.57
N VAL A 366 -44.08 11.03 9.87
CA VAL A 366 -43.68 10.76 11.25
C VAL A 366 -42.79 11.90 11.72
N TYR A 367 -43.20 12.58 12.80
CA TYR A 367 -42.42 13.69 13.37
C TYR A 367 -41.50 13.18 14.48
N TYR A 368 -40.20 13.44 14.35
CA TYR A 368 -39.21 13.20 15.42
C TYR A 368 -38.47 14.51 15.70
N PHE A 369 -38.53 15.00 16.94
CA PHE A 369 -37.98 16.30 17.36
C PHE A 369 -38.36 17.48 16.43
N GLY A 370 -39.62 17.56 16.02
CA GLY A 370 -40.15 18.68 15.23
C GLY A 370 -39.80 18.67 13.75
N ASN A 371 -39.08 17.65 13.26
CA ASN A 371 -38.81 17.46 11.84
C ASN A 371 -39.60 16.26 11.30
N ALA A 372 -40.20 16.42 10.12
CA ALA A 372 -40.89 15.34 9.42
C ALA A 372 -39.86 14.38 8.82
N ILE A 373 -39.99 13.09 9.11
CA ILE A 373 -39.18 12.00 8.57
C ILE A 373 -40.10 11.04 7.81
N PHE A 374 -39.72 10.67 6.59
CA PHE A 374 -40.35 9.59 5.84
C PHE A 374 -39.64 8.28 6.18
N GLY A 375 -40.37 7.32 6.77
CA GLY A 375 -39.83 6.01 7.14
C GLY A 375 -40.21 4.93 6.12
N LEU A 376 -39.23 4.12 5.73
CA LEU A 376 -39.46 2.83 5.05
C LEU A 376 -39.56 1.75 6.12
N PHE A 377 -40.60 0.92 6.04
CA PHE A 377 -40.79 -0.21 6.97
C PHE A 377 -41.01 -1.49 6.18
N ASP A 378 -40.42 -2.58 6.67
CA ASP A 378 -40.53 -3.92 6.12
C ASP A 378 -41.72 -4.65 6.77
N VAL A 379 -42.49 -5.43 6.00
CA VAL A 379 -43.59 -6.26 6.50
C VAL A 379 -43.41 -7.72 6.09
#